data_AF-A0AAV6VB30-F1
#
_entry.id   AF-A0AAV6VB30-F1
#
_cell.length_a   1.000
_cell.length_b   1.000
_cell.length_c   1.000
_cell.angle_alpha   90.00
_cell.angle_beta   90.00
_cell.angle_gamma   90.00
#
_symmetry.space_group_name_H-M   'P 1'
#
loop_
_entity.id
_entity.type
_entity.pdbx_description
1 polymer ?
#
loop_
_entity_poly.entity_id
_entity_poly.type
_entity_poly.pdbx_seq_one_letter_code
_entity_poly.pdbx_strand_id
1 'polypeptide(L)'
;MADSSKSTEVRCSEQSKGGIKYELVLSAPASDSPKHVARSPPKSSLSIEEIEKKLKKAEERRQSVELQKLSFVTEKLSNLETVNKKKEEFNNNFMQTAKESLEQKLESMKENRESHIKNIQEKARDAVTKVEEKRKAGDTSPDKEEKLEAIRKKLNAAGEQREAHLNSLLDKLREHDKHIADVQKQIKDQTETETLRQKSIQKLEQAETKRNTMLKEIQEKMKEHNSNILKVKHINEVNQYDEKLSQIQQKLNSAERKRTIQFQAMLEKLQEHERHSEVVRQKALSFNNEENAKENVSG
;
A
#
# COMPACT_ATOMS: atom_id res chain seq x y z
N MET A 1 -39.65 154.30 121.21
CA MET A 1 -38.69 154.73 120.17
C MET A 1 -39.38 154.65 118.83
N ALA A 2 -39.36 155.80 118.14
CA ALA A 2 -39.86 156.16 116.81
C ALA A 2 -40.75 155.17 116.02
N ASP A 3 -42.02 155.56 115.92
CA ASP A 3 -42.94 155.30 114.82
C ASP A 3 -42.32 155.78 113.49
N SER A 4 -42.04 154.85 112.57
CA SER A 4 -41.53 155.12 111.22
C SER A 4 -42.59 154.69 110.21
N SER A 5 -43.42 155.64 109.82
CA SER A 5 -44.35 155.56 108.70
C SER A 5 -43.69 154.96 107.45
N LYS A 6 -44.06 153.72 107.09
CA LYS A 6 -43.66 153.07 105.83
C LYS A 6 -44.35 153.77 104.65
N SER A 7 -43.60 154.53 103.87
CA SER A 7 -44.04 155.08 102.58
C SER A 7 -44.07 153.95 101.54
N THR A 8 -45.26 153.40 101.27
CA THR A 8 -45.50 152.48 100.14
C THR A 8 -45.81 153.29 98.89
N GLU A 9 -45.11 153.06 97.77
CA GLU A 9 -45.30 153.79 96.51
C GLU A 9 -45.69 152.84 95.37
N VAL A 10 -46.73 153.19 94.61
CA VAL A 10 -47.11 152.49 93.37
C VAL A 10 -46.58 153.27 92.18
N ARG A 11 -45.76 152.64 91.33
CA ARG A 11 -45.20 153.21 90.10
C ARG A 11 -45.66 152.43 88.87
N CYS A 12 -45.54 153.06 87.70
CA CYS A 12 -45.72 152.44 86.38
C CYS A 12 -47.03 151.63 86.24
N SER A 13 -48.16 152.22 86.62
CA SER A 13 -49.47 151.60 86.47
C SER A 13 -49.97 151.73 85.03
N GLU A 14 -50.10 150.60 84.34
CA GLU A 14 -50.70 150.49 83.02
C GLU A 14 -52.01 149.71 83.14
N GLN A 15 -53.11 150.32 82.70
CA GLN A 15 -54.44 149.71 82.73
C GLN A 15 -54.90 149.41 81.32
N SER A 16 -55.24 148.16 81.07
CA SER A 16 -55.89 147.70 79.85
C SER A 16 -57.30 147.18 80.15
N LYS A 17 -58.12 146.95 79.12
CA LYS A 17 -59.48 146.39 79.28
C LYS A 17 -59.52 145.04 80.02
N GLY A 18 -58.40 144.30 80.04
CA GLY A 18 -58.27 142.99 80.69
C GLY A 18 -57.65 143.03 82.10
N GLY A 19 -57.32 144.20 82.65
CA GLY A 19 -56.76 144.33 83.99
C GLY A 19 -55.73 145.45 84.13
N ILE A 20 -55.30 145.68 85.38
CA ILE A 20 -54.30 146.68 85.75
C ILE A 20 -53.01 145.96 86.12
N LYS A 21 -51.91 146.39 85.51
CA LYS A 21 -50.55 146.05 85.96
C LYS A 21 -49.95 147.30 86.58
N TYR A 22 -49.41 147.17 87.78
CA TYR A 22 -48.66 148.24 88.43
C TYR A 22 -47.47 147.65 89.17
N GLU A 23 -46.43 148.46 89.37
CA GLU A 23 -45.27 148.09 90.17
C GLU A 23 -45.45 148.64 91.58
N LEU A 24 -45.53 147.76 92.57
CA LEU A 24 -45.65 148.13 93.98
C LEU A 24 -44.27 148.12 94.63
N VAL A 25 -43.75 149.29 94.95
CA VAL A 25 -42.45 149.47 95.60
C VAL A 25 -42.68 149.66 97.10
N LEU A 26 -42.41 148.61 97.87
CA LEU A 26 -42.56 148.60 99.33
C LEU A 26 -41.40 149.30 100.05
N SER A 27 -40.25 149.41 99.40
CA SER A 27 -39.05 150.13 99.85
C SER A 27 -38.13 150.40 98.65
N ALA A 28 -37.40 151.52 98.64
CA ALA A 28 -36.42 151.81 97.58
C ALA A 28 -35.34 150.70 97.49
N PRO A 29 -34.85 150.38 96.28
CA PRO A 29 -33.80 149.37 96.12
C PRO A 29 -32.55 149.76 96.90
N ALA A 30 -31.98 148.82 97.67
CA ALA A 30 -30.84 149.08 98.56
C ALA A 30 -29.52 149.40 97.85
N SER A 31 -29.45 149.24 96.52
CA SER A 31 -28.27 149.57 95.70
C SER A 31 -28.69 150.04 94.31
N ASP A 32 -28.06 151.10 93.81
CA ASP A 32 -28.45 151.81 92.59
C ASP A 32 -27.94 151.17 91.26
N SER A 33 -27.38 149.96 91.30
CA SER A 33 -26.76 149.32 90.12
C SER A 33 -27.24 147.89 89.86
N PRO A 34 -27.60 147.52 88.61
CA PRO A 34 -28.00 146.15 88.26
C PRO A 34 -26.87 145.13 88.49
N LYS A 35 -27.17 143.98 89.10
CA LYS A 35 -26.23 142.87 89.24
C LYS A 35 -25.86 142.28 87.87
N HIS A 36 -24.58 142.33 87.51
CA HIS A 36 -24.04 141.76 86.28
C HIS A 36 -23.95 140.22 86.41
N VAL A 37 -24.85 139.48 85.76
CA VAL A 37 -24.75 138.01 85.66
C VAL A 37 -23.70 137.68 84.60
N ALA A 38 -22.76 136.77 84.89
CA ALA A 38 -21.74 136.35 83.93
C ALA A 38 -22.42 135.75 82.68
N ARG A 39 -22.20 136.40 81.54
CA ARG A 39 -22.75 136.01 80.24
C ARG A 39 -21.95 134.80 79.75
N SER A 40 -22.61 133.68 79.44
CA SER A 40 -21.97 132.53 78.81
C SER A 40 -21.27 132.96 77.49
N PRO A 41 -20.15 132.33 77.09
CA PRO A 41 -19.47 132.66 75.84
C PRO A 41 -20.47 132.69 74.66
N PRO A 42 -20.32 133.62 73.69
CA PRO A 42 -21.16 133.63 72.50
C PRO A 42 -21.05 132.28 71.81
N LYS A 43 -22.19 131.65 71.47
CA LYS A 43 -22.19 130.46 70.61
C LYS A 43 -21.48 130.83 69.30
N SER A 44 -20.30 130.28 69.04
CA SER A 44 -19.66 130.39 67.74
C SER A 44 -20.64 129.85 66.69
N SER A 45 -20.98 130.65 65.68
CA SER A 45 -21.85 130.22 64.58
C SER A 45 -21.11 129.13 63.80
N LEU A 46 -21.56 127.88 63.96
CA LEU A 46 -21.04 126.74 63.18
C LEU A 46 -21.21 127.04 61.68
N SER A 47 -20.13 126.91 60.90
CA SER A 47 -20.19 127.07 59.45
C SER A 47 -20.98 125.93 58.81
N ILE A 48 -21.62 126.19 57.67
CA ILE A 48 -22.37 125.18 56.90
C ILE A 48 -21.48 123.96 56.57
N GLU A 49 -20.21 124.21 56.20
CA GLU A 49 -19.22 123.17 55.94
C GLU A 49 -18.91 122.30 57.17
N GLU A 50 -18.89 122.89 58.38
CA GLU A 50 -18.65 122.15 59.62
C GLU A 50 -19.85 121.27 60.00
N ILE A 51 -21.06 121.73 59.70
CA ILE A 51 -22.30 120.98 59.90
C ILE A 51 -22.33 119.77 58.95
N GLU A 52 -22.07 119.99 57.66
CA GLU A 52 -21.97 118.92 56.65
C GLU A 52 -20.90 117.90 57.00
N LYS A 53 -19.71 118.35 57.43
CA LYS A 53 -18.64 117.46 57.87
C LYS A 53 -19.04 116.59 59.06
N LYS A 54 -19.79 117.15 60.04
CA LYS A 54 -20.31 116.37 61.17
C LYS A 54 -21.37 115.35 60.74
N LEU A 55 -22.25 115.71 59.81
CA LEU A 55 -23.25 114.80 59.24
C LEU A 55 -22.59 113.68 58.44
N LYS A 56 -21.63 114.00 57.56
CA LYS A 56 -20.86 113.01 56.80
C LYS A 56 -20.09 112.05 57.71
N LYS A 57 -19.45 112.54 58.78
CA LYS A 57 -18.78 111.68 59.77
C LYS A 57 -19.76 110.79 60.57
N ALA A 58 -21.01 111.23 60.75
CA ALA A 58 -22.04 110.38 61.35
C ALA A 58 -22.53 109.30 60.37
N GLU A 59 -22.68 109.66 59.10
CA GLU A 59 -23.00 108.76 57.99
C GLU A 59 -21.92 107.68 57.82
N GLU A 60 -20.65 108.06 57.72
CA GLU A 60 -19.51 107.13 57.60
C GLU A 60 -19.43 106.18 58.80
N ARG A 61 -19.73 106.64 60.02
CA ARG A 61 -19.82 105.76 61.20
C ARG A 61 -20.98 104.77 61.08
N ARG A 62 -22.14 105.20 60.58
CA ARG A 62 -23.29 104.30 60.36
C ARG A 62 -22.93 103.23 59.32
N GLN A 63 -22.39 103.64 58.18
CA GLN A 63 -21.97 102.74 57.11
C GLN A 63 -20.87 101.78 57.56
N SER A 64 -19.90 102.26 58.35
CA SER A 64 -18.84 101.40 58.91
C SER A 64 -19.40 100.31 59.82
N VAL A 65 -20.38 100.63 60.67
CA VAL A 65 -21.03 99.64 61.55
C VAL A 65 -21.85 98.65 60.73
N GLU A 66 -22.55 99.12 59.70
CA GLU A 66 -23.32 98.26 58.79
C GLU A 66 -22.42 97.31 58.00
N LEU A 67 -21.30 97.81 57.47
CA LEU A 67 -20.30 97.00 56.77
C LEU A 67 -19.69 95.93 57.68
N GLN A 68 -19.38 96.28 58.94
CA GLN A 68 -18.89 95.31 59.94
C GLN A 68 -19.93 94.22 60.22
N LYS A 69 -21.21 94.58 60.35
CA LYS A 69 -22.30 93.61 60.52
C LYS A 69 -22.42 92.69 59.30
N LEU A 70 -22.39 93.26 58.10
CA LEU A 70 -22.48 92.49 56.86
C LEU A 70 -21.28 91.55 56.71
N SER A 71 -20.06 92.03 56.96
CA SER A 71 -18.84 91.23 56.99
C SER A 71 -18.95 90.06 57.96
N PHE A 72 -19.43 90.30 59.19
CA PHE A 72 -19.62 89.24 60.17
C PHE A 72 -20.64 88.19 59.71
N VAL A 73 -21.76 88.61 59.12
CA VAL A 73 -22.77 87.68 58.58
C VAL A 73 -22.20 86.85 57.42
N THR A 74 -21.50 87.49 56.48
CA THR A 74 -20.86 86.81 55.35
C THR A 74 -19.81 85.80 55.82
N GLU A 75 -19.00 86.15 56.83
CA GLU A 75 -18.02 85.22 57.42
C GLU A 75 -18.71 84.01 58.05
N LYS A 76 -19.83 84.21 58.78
CA LYS A 76 -20.59 83.10 59.36
C LYS A 76 -21.22 82.19 58.29
N LEU A 77 -21.75 82.75 57.21
CA LEU A 77 -22.28 81.98 56.09
C LEU A 77 -21.17 81.18 55.38
N SER A 78 -20.03 81.80 55.11
CA SER A 78 -18.87 81.12 54.52
C SER A 78 -18.38 79.97 55.41
N ASN A 79 -18.30 80.18 56.72
CA ASN A 79 -17.94 79.13 57.67
C ASN A 79 -18.95 77.97 57.66
N LEU A 80 -20.26 78.26 57.63
CA LEU A 80 -21.30 77.22 57.51
C LEU A 80 -21.16 76.41 56.22
N GLU A 81 -20.91 77.05 55.08
CA GLU A 81 -20.66 76.36 53.81
C GLU A 81 -19.42 75.47 53.90
N THR A 82 -18.32 75.93 54.48
CA THR A 82 -17.10 75.12 54.62
C THR A 82 -17.32 73.91 55.55
N VAL A 83 -18.09 74.07 56.62
CA VAL A 83 -18.44 72.97 57.53
C VAL A 83 -19.32 71.95 56.82
N ASN A 84 -20.30 72.41 56.03
CA ASN A 84 -21.17 71.51 55.28
C ASN A 84 -20.39 70.73 54.21
N LYS A 85 -19.50 71.40 53.45
CA LYS A 85 -18.59 70.74 52.50
C LYS A 85 -17.72 69.68 53.17
N LYS A 86 -17.10 70.00 54.32
CA LYS A 86 -16.29 69.04 55.09
C LYS A 86 -17.11 67.83 55.56
N LYS A 87 -18.37 68.04 55.96
CA LYS A 87 -19.27 66.95 56.34
C LYS A 87 -19.57 66.04 55.15
N GLU A 88 -19.86 66.61 53.99
CA GLU A 88 -20.09 65.86 52.75
C GLU A 88 -18.83 65.10 52.31
N GLU A 89 -17.67 65.75 52.33
CA GLU A 89 -16.36 65.12 52.03
C GLU A 89 -16.08 63.94 52.97
N PHE A 90 -16.29 64.09 54.27
CA PHE A 90 -16.10 63.00 55.22
C PHE A 90 -17.04 61.83 54.92
N ASN A 91 -18.32 62.11 54.65
CA ASN A 91 -19.29 61.07 54.30
C ASN A 91 -18.93 60.35 53.01
N ASN A 92 -18.51 61.09 51.98
CA ASN A 92 -18.08 60.52 50.70
C ASN A 92 -16.83 59.67 50.84
N ASN A 93 -15.83 60.13 51.60
CA ASN A 93 -14.61 59.38 51.87
C ASN A 93 -14.92 58.10 52.67
N PHE A 94 -15.83 58.17 53.64
CA PHE A 94 -16.27 57.00 54.39
C PHE A 94 -16.95 55.97 53.48
N MET A 95 -17.90 56.40 52.64
CA MET A 95 -18.56 55.51 51.68
C MET A 95 -17.58 54.89 50.68
N GLN A 96 -16.64 55.69 50.17
CA GLN A 96 -15.65 55.23 49.21
C GLN A 96 -14.70 54.20 49.85
N THR A 97 -14.16 54.51 51.03
CA THR A 97 -13.27 53.59 51.76
C THR A 97 -13.99 52.29 52.14
N ALA A 98 -15.26 52.38 52.55
CA ALA A 98 -16.07 51.20 52.86
C ALA A 98 -16.30 50.33 51.61
N LYS A 99 -16.59 50.96 50.46
CA LYS A 99 -16.75 50.28 49.17
C LYS A 99 -15.46 49.59 48.74
N GLU A 100 -14.35 50.31 48.73
CA GLU A 100 -13.04 49.78 48.34
C GLU A 100 -12.60 48.63 49.26
N SER A 101 -12.83 48.74 50.57
CA SER A 101 -12.52 47.66 51.52
C SER A 101 -13.35 46.40 51.27
N LEU A 102 -14.63 46.56 50.91
CA LEU A 102 -15.48 45.43 50.56
C LEU A 102 -15.03 44.80 49.24
N GLU A 103 -14.75 45.61 48.23
CA GLU A 103 -14.28 45.15 46.91
C GLU A 103 -12.95 44.40 47.02
N GLN A 104 -12.00 44.92 47.79
CA GLN A 104 -10.72 44.26 48.07
C GLN A 104 -10.92 42.90 48.78
N LYS A 105 -11.84 42.82 49.75
CA LYS A 105 -12.15 41.55 50.43
C LYS A 105 -12.77 40.53 49.47
N LEU A 106 -13.70 40.97 48.61
CA LEU A 106 -14.34 40.11 47.62
C LEU A 106 -13.33 39.60 46.59
N GLU A 107 -12.45 40.46 46.08
CA GLU A 107 -11.42 40.06 45.12
C GLU A 107 -10.41 39.11 45.77
N SER A 108 -9.95 39.39 46.99
CA SER A 108 -9.07 38.47 47.72
C SER A 108 -9.71 37.10 47.96
N MET A 109 -11.00 37.05 48.31
CA MET A 109 -11.73 35.79 48.47
C MET A 109 -11.85 35.03 47.14
N LYS A 110 -12.08 35.74 46.04
CA LYS A 110 -12.14 35.18 44.69
C LYS A 110 -10.79 34.63 44.24
N GLU A 111 -9.71 35.41 44.37
CA GLU A 111 -8.34 34.98 44.06
C GLU A 111 -7.92 33.76 44.90
N ASN A 112 -8.23 33.75 46.20
CA ASN A 112 -7.96 32.60 47.07
C ASN A 112 -8.71 31.34 46.62
N ARG A 113 -9.98 31.50 46.23
CA ARG A 113 -10.79 30.40 45.71
C ARG A 113 -10.25 29.88 44.38
N GLU A 114 -9.89 30.78 43.46
CA GLU A 114 -9.33 30.42 42.16
C GLU A 114 -7.97 29.75 42.29
N SER A 115 -7.09 30.25 43.16
CA SER A 115 -5.80 29.65 43.48
C SER A 115 -5.96 28.22 44.04
N HIS A 116 -6.92 28.02 44.96
CA HIS A 116 -7.22 26.70 45.50
C HIS A 116 -7.70 25.72 44.42
N ILE A 117 -8.63 26.15 43.56
CA ILE A 117 -9.12 25.35 42.44
C ILE A 117 -7.98 25.01 41.47
N LYS A 118 -7.13 25.98 41.14
CA LYS A 118 -5.98 25.79 40.26
C LYS A 118 -5.00 24.77 40.83
N ASN A 119 -4.71 24.84 42.14
CA ASN A 119 -3.86 23.86 42.82
C ASN A 119 -4.43 22.43 42.75
N ILE A 120 -5.74 22.27 42.93
CA ILE A 120 -6.41 20.97 42.79
C ILE A 120 -6.30 20.46 41.35
N GLN A 121 -6.57 21.32 40.36
CA GLN A 121 -6.47 20.97 38.95
C GLN A 121 -5.05 20.60 38.52
N GLU A 122 -4.03 21.28 39.06
CA GLU A 122 -2.63 20.98 38.81
C GLU A 122 -2.24 19.62 39.41
N LYS A 123 -2.60 19.36 40.68
CA LYS A 123 -2.40 18.04 41.31
C LYS A 123 -3.09 16.91 40.56
N ALA A 124 -4.29 17.16 40.04
CA ALA A 124 -5.02 16.19 39.23
C ALA A 124 -4.31 15.92 37.89
N ARG A 125 -3.82 16.97 37.22
CA ARG A 125 -3.02 16.84 35.99
C ARG A 125 -1.74 16.05 36.24
N ASP A 126 -0.99 16.36 37.29
CA ASP A 126 0.22 15.63 37.67
C ASP A 126 -0.04 14.15 37.94
N ALA A 127 -1.16 13.84 38.61
CA ALA A 127 -1.55 12.46 38.87
C ALA A 127 -1.81 11.70 37.56
N VAL A 128 -2.53 12.31 36.61
CA VAL A 128 -2.78 11.72 35.28
C VAL A 128 -1.47 11.51 34.53
N THR A 129 -0.60 12.51 34.47
CA THR A 129 0.71 12.40 33.80
C THR A 129 1.55 11.27 34.41
N LYS A 130 1.61 11.17 35.75
CA LYS A 130 2.34 10.08 36.43
C LYS A 130 1.75 8.70 36.12
N VAL A 131 0.43 8.58 36.00
CA VAL A 131 -0.21 7.32 35.61
C VAL A 131 0.14 6.96 34.15
N GLU A 132 0.13 7.93 33.25
CA GLU A 132 0.54 7.71 31.85
C GLU A 132 2.01 7.32 31.73
N GLU A 133 2.90 7.98 32.46
CA GLU A 133 4.32 7.63 32.52
C GLU A 133 4.52 6.21 33.03
N LYS A 134 3.85 5.82 34.13
CA LYS A 134 3.89 4.45 34.63
C LYS A 134 3.35 3.43 33.63
N ARG A 135 2.27 3.78 32.92
CA ARG A 135 1.70 2.92 31.87
C ARG A 135 2.69 2.74 30.73
N LYS A 136 3.27 3.83 30.21
CA LYS A 136 4.28 3.80 29.15
C LYS A 136 5.49 2.98 29.60
N ALA A 137 6.01 3.22 30.80
CA ALA A 137 7.13 2.46 31.36
C ALA A 137 6.81 0.97 31.52
N GLY A 138 5.57 0.61 31.86
CA GLY A 138 5.10 -0.78 31.88
C GLY A 138 5.00 -1.41 30.49
N ASP A 139 4.50 -0.65 29.50
CA ASP A 139 4.40 -1.10 28.10
C ASP A 139 5.77 -1.24 27.43
N THR A 140 6.71 -0.36 27.73
CA THR A 140 8.11 -0.46 27.27
C THR A 140 8.99 -1.24 28.24
N SER A 141 8.40 -1.95 29.22
CA SER A 141 9.23 -2.74 30.12
C SER A 141 9.98 -3.80 29.31
N PRO A 142 11.31 -3.91 29.49
CA PRO A 142 12.13 -4.85 28.73
C PRO A 142 11.64 -6.29 28.94
N ASP A 143 11.07 -6.60 30.10
CA ASP A 143 10.48 -7.91 30.41
C ASP A 143 9.28 -8.27 29.51
N LYS A 144 8.41 -7.30 29.17
CA LYS A 144 7.28 -7.55 28.25
C LYS A 144 7.78 -7.78 26.82
N GLU A 145 8.70 -6.94 26.35
CA GLU A 145 9.28 -7.08 25.00
C GLU A 145 10.09 -8.38 24.89
N GLU A 146 10.88 -8.73 25.90
CA GLU A 146 11.64 -9.97 25.97
C GLU A 146 10.73 -11.20 25.96
N LYS A 147 9.61 -11.17 26.71
CA LYS A 147 8.59 -12.23 26.67
C LYS A 147 7.94 -12.36 25.30
N LEU A 148 7.59 -11.26 24.65
CA LEU A 148 7.02 -11.27 23.29
C LEU A 148 8.02 -11.83 22.28
N GLU A 149 9.28 -11.42 22.37
CA GLU A 149 10.35 -11.90 21.50
C GLU A 149 10.64 -13.39 21.75
N ALA A 150 10.61 -13.84 23.00
CA ALA A 150 10.73 -15.26 23.34
C ALA A 150 9.57 -16.10 22.75
N ILE A 151 8.34 -15.57 22.75
CA ILE A 151 7.18 -16.23 22.11
C ILE A 151 7.38 -16.29 20.59
N ARG A 152 7.81 -15.20 19.95
CA ARG A 152 8.10 -15.16 18.51
C ARG A 152 9.16 -16.20 18.13
N LYS A 153 10.27 -16.26 18.87
CA LYS A 153 11.32 -17.27 18.64
C LYS A 153 10.79 -18.69 18.75
N LYS A 154 9.95 -18.98 19.74
CA LYS A 154 9.31 -20.31 19.87
C LYS A 154 8.39 -20.63 18.71
N LEU A 155 7.59 -19.67 18.24
CA LEU A 155 6.71 -19.86 17.08
C LEU A 155 7.50 -20.11 15.80
N ASN A 156 8.56 -19.35 15.56
CA ASN A 156 9.43 -19.52 14.40
C ASN A 156 10.14 -20.87 14.42
N ALA A 157 10.75 -21.25 15.55
CA ALA A 157 11.41 -22.55 15.68
C ALA A 157 10.43 -23.73 15.48
N ALA A 158 9.21 -23.62 16.00
CA ALA A 158 8.17 -24.63 15.76
C ALA A 158 7.74 -24.67 14.28
N GLY A 159 7.67 -23.51 13.62
CA GLY A 159 7.42 -23.40 12.19
C GLY A 159 8.50 -24.08 11.36
N GLU A 160 9.77 -23.77 11.62
CA GLU A 160 10.93 -24.37 10.96
C GLU A 160 10.97 -25.89 11.15
N GLN A 161 10.71 -26.39 12.37
CA GLN A 161 10.63 -27.83 12.64
C GLN A 161 9.50 -28.51 11.86
N ARG A 162 8.33 -27.86 11.79
CA ARG A 162 7.19 -28.37 11.02
C ARG A 162 7.51 -28.41 9.52
N GLU A 163 8.10 -27.35 8.98
CA GLU A 163 8.51 -27.28 7.57
C GLU A 163 9.59 -28.32 7.25
N ALA A 164 10.61 -28.46 8.10
CA ALA A 164 11.64 -29.48 7.94
C ALA A 164 11.04 -30.90 7.93
N HIS A 165 10.10 -31.19 8.82
CA HIS A 165 9.39 -32.47 8.84
C HIS A 165 8.57 -32.71 7.57
N LEU A 166 7.84 -31.69 7.10
CA LEU A 166 7.07 -31.78 5.86
C LEU A 166 7.97 -31.99 4.64
N ASN A 167 9.07 -31.25 4.54
CA ASN A 167 10.05 -31.40 3.46
C ASN A 167 10.67 -32.80 3.47
N SER A 168 11.02 -33.33 4.64
CA SER A 168 11.52 -34.71 4.75
C SER A 168 10.49 -35.74 4.26
N LEU A 169 9.21 -35.54 4.54
CA LEU A 169 8.14 -36.42 4.03
C LEU A 169 7.99 -36.30 2.52
N LEU A 170 8.04 -35.08 1.98
CA LEU A 170 7.99 -34.83 0.53
C LEU A 170 9.17 -35.46 -0.20
N ASP A 171 10.38 -35.38 0.36
CA ASP A 171 11.56 -35.99 -0.25
C ASP A 171 11.47 -37.52 -0.26
N LYS A 172 10.97 -38.14 0.82
CA LYS A 172 10.68 -39.59 0.83
C LYS A 172 9.66 -40.00 -0.23
N LEU A 173 8.61 -39.19 -0.43
CA LEU A 173 7.62 -39.44 -1.48
C LEU A 173 8.23 -39.32 -2.88
N ARG A 174 9.06 -38.30 -3.12
CA ARG A 174 9.80 -38.14 -4.38
C ARG A 174 10.74 -39.32 -4.65
N GLU A 175 11.43 -39.81 -3.63
CA GLU A 175 12.28 -41.00 -3.74
C GLU A 175 11.45 -42.25 -4.08
N HIS A 176 10.29 -42.41 -3.46
CA HIS A 176 9.38 -43.52 -3.77
C HIS A 176 8.83 -43.43 -5.20
N ASP A 177 8.43 -42.25 -5.66
CA ASP A 177 7.97 -42.02 -7.04
C ASP A 177 9.09 -42.32 -8.05
N LYS A 178 10.33 -41.91 -7.73
CA LYS A 178 11.51 -42.24 -8.53
C LYS A 178 11.74 -43.75 -8.59
N HIS A 179 11.65 -44.44 -7.46
CA HIS A 179 11.78 -45.90 -7.41
C HIS A 179 10.66 -46.59 -8.20
N ILE A 180 9.40 -46.13 -8.11
CA ILE A 180 8.31 -46.65 -8.95
C ILE A 180 8.64 -46.48 -10.43
N ALA A 181 9.11 -45.29 -10.84
CA ALA A 181 9.47 -45.03 -12.23
C ALA A 181 10.62 -45.94 -12.70
N ASP A 182 11.64 -46.13 -11.86
CA ASP A 182 12.76 -47.04 -12.15
C ASP A 182 12.29 -48.49 -12.27
N VAL A 183 11.40 -48.96 -11.39
CA VAL A 183 10.79 -50.30 -11.48
C VAL A 183 9.91 -50.45 -12.71
N GLN A 184 9.10 -49.45 -13.05
CA GLN A 184 8.28 -49.47 -14.28
C GLN A 184 9.16 -49.52 -15.53
N LYS A 185 10.25 -48.74 -15.55
CA LYS A 185 11.24 -48.78 -16.62
C LYS A 185 11.91 -50.15 -16.69
N GLN A 186 12.34 -50.70 -15.55
CA GLN A 186 12.92 -52.03 -15.49
C GLN A 186 11.94 -53.10 -15.96
N ILE A 187 10.65 -53.04 -15.58
CA ILE A 187 9.62 -53.95 -16.09
C ILE A 187 9.47 -53.79 -17.60
N LYS A 188 9.46 -52.56 -18.13
CA LYS A 188 9.39 -52.34 -19.58
C LYS A 188 10.62 -52.89 -20.31
N ASP A 189 11.81 -52.72 -19.75
CA ASP A 189 13.06 -53.22 -20.32
C ASP A 189 13.19 -54.76 -20.17
N GLN A 190 12.67 -55.33 -19.08
CA GLN A 190 12.61 -56.77 -18.80
C GLN A 190 11.44 -57.46 -19.50
N THR A 191 10.39 -56.72 -19.90
CA THR A 191 9.39 -57.27 -20.79
C THR A 191 10.09 -57.59 -22.08
N GLU A 192 10.43 -58.86 -22.18
CA GLU A 192 11.10 -59.56 -23.25
C GLU A 192 10.46 -59.28 -24.63
N THR A 193 9.32 -58.58 -24.66
CA THR A 193 8.65 -57.96 -25.80
C THR A 193 9.58 -57.35 -26.84
N GLU A 194 10.55 -56.50 -26.48
CA GLU A 194 11.43 -55.89 -27.49
C GLU A 194 12.36 -56.93 -28.12
N THR A 195 12.91 -57.86 -27.31
CA THR A 195 13.78 -58.93 -27.78
C THR A 195 13.02 -60.03 -28.54
N LEU A 196 11.79 -60.36 -28.12
CA LEU A 196 10.88 -61.29 -28.78
C LEU A 196 10.36 -60.68 -30.09
N ARG A 197 10.09 -59.38 -30.11
CA ARG A 197 9.76 -58.63 -31.33
C ARG A 197 10.92 -58.65 -32.32
N GLN A 198 12.15 -58.39 -31.87
CA GLN A 198 13.35 -58.51 -32.72
C GLN A 198 13.56 -59.95 -33.23
N LYS A 199 13.43 -60.96 -32.37
CA LYS A 199 13.50 -62.39 -32.77
C LYS A 199 12.41 -62.75 -33.79
N SER A 200 11.20 -62.20 -33.66
CA SER A 200 10.10 -62.38 -34.60
C SER A 200 10.40 -61.75 -35.96
N ILE A 201 10.88 -60.50 -35.97
CA ILE A 201 11.28 -59.79 -37.19
C ILE A 201 12.41 -60.55 -37.92
N GLN A 202 13.45 -60.98 -37.20
CA GLN A 202 14.54 -61.76 -37.79
C GLN A 202 14.05 -63.08 -38.41
N LYS A 203 13.10 -63.78 -37.78
CA LYS A 203 12.50 -64.99 -38.37
C LYS A 203 11.73 -64.68 -39.65
N LEU A 204 11.01 -63.56 -39.70
CA LEU A 204 10.30 -63.13 -40.91
C LEU A 204 11.27 -62.76 -42.04
N GLU A 205 12.35 -62.02 -41.75
CA GLU A 205 13.39 -61.68 -42.72
C GLU A 205 14.12 -62.93 -43.25
N GLN A 206 14.43 -63.88 -42.38
CA GLN A 206 15.01 -65.16 -42.79
C GLN A 206 14.06 -66.00 -43.65
N ALA A 207 12.76 -65.99 -43.35
CA ALA A 207 11.76 -66.66 -44.17
C ALA A 207 11.62 -65.98 -45.55
N GLU A 208 11.64 -64.65 -45.58
CA GLU A 208 11.56 -63.88 -46.82
C GLU A 208 12.79 -64.09 -47.72
N THR A 209 13.99 -64.05 -47.15
CA THR A 209 15.23 -64.33 -47.89
C THR A 209 15.25 -65.75 -48.45
N LYS A 210 14.79 -66.76 -47.68
CA LYS A 210 14.60 -68.14 -48.17
C LYS A 210 13.56 -68.24 -49.29
N ARG A 211 12.43 -67.53 -49.17
CA ARG A 211 11.41 -67.48 -50.23
C ARG A 211 11.97 -66.85 -51.51
N ASN A 212 12.70 -65.75 -51.39
CA ASN A 212 13.28 -65.04 -52.53
C ASN A 212 14.39 -65.85 -53.22
N THR A 213 15.23 -66.55 -52.45
CA THR A 213 16.24 -67.46 -53.01
C THR A 213 15.61 -68.62 -53.76
N MET A 214 14.60 -69.28 -53.18
CA MET A 214 13.86 -70.35 -53.87
C MET A 214 13.18 -69.86 -55.15
N LEU A 215 12.56 -68.67 -55.14
CA LEU A 215 11.99 -68.09 -56.35
C LEU A 215 13.06 -67.80 -57.41
N LYS A 216 14.23 -67.32 -57.00
CA LYS A 216 15.35 -67.06 -57.91
C LYS A 216 15.88 -68.35 -58.52
N GLU A 217 16.04 -69.42 -57.74
CA GLU A 217 16.44 -70.74 -58.24
C GLU A 217 15.42 -71.32 -59.21
N ILE A 218 14.12 -71.20 -58.93
CA ILE A 218 13.05 -71.62 -59.86
C ILE A 218 13.15 -70.82 -61.17
N GLN A 219 13.34 -69.50 -61.09
CA GLN A 219 13.54 -68.67 -62.28
C GLN A 219 14.78 -69.06 -63.08
N GLU A 220 15.89 -69.41 -62.42
CA GLU A 220 17.11 -69.89 -63.07
C GLU A 220 16.90 -71.25 -63.76
N LYS A 221 16.27 -72.21 -63.08
CA LYS A 221 15.90 -73.50 -63.70
C LYS A 221 14.99 -73.33 -64.91
N MET A 222 14.04 -72.40 -64.85
CA MET A 222 13.19 -72.06 -66.00
C MET A 222 13.99 -71.45 -67.16
N LYS A 223 14.95 -70.55 -66.87
CA LYS A 223 15.85 -69.99 -67.87
C LYS A 223 16.75 -71.06 -68.50
N GLU A 224 17.29 -71.97 -67.69
CA GLU A 224 18.12 -73.08 -68.14
C GLU A 224 17.32 -74.07 -68.98
N HIS A 225 16.11 -74.44 -68.56
CA HIS A 225 15.21 -75.28 -69.34
C HIS A 225 14.89 -74.64 -70.70
N ASN A 226 14.58 -73.35 -70.73
CA ASN A 226 14.40 -72.61 -71.98
C ASN A 226 15.68 -72.63 -72.85
N SER A 227 16.86 -72.46 -72.26
CA SER A 227 18.14 -72.56 -72.98
C SER A 227 18.35 -73.97 -73.57
N ASN A 228 18.03 -75.01 -72.80
CA ASN A 228 18.14 -76.40 -73.24
C ASN A 228 17.13 -76.72 -74.35
N ILE A 229 15.90 -76.22 -74.28
CA ILE A 229 14.93 -76.32 -75.38
C ILE A 229 15.52 -75.73 -76.66
N LEU A 230 16.15 -74.54 -76.59
CA LEU A 230 16.79 -73.92 -77.74
C LEU A 230 17.94 -74.77 -78.29
N LYS A 231 18.80 -75.34 -77.42
CA LYS A 231 19.88 -76.25 -77.82
C LYS A 231 19.35 -77.53 -78.48
N VAL A 232 18.32 -78.16 -77.92
CA VAL A 232 17.73 -79.39 -78.47
C VAL A 232 17.05 -79.12 -79.81
N LYS A 233 16.36 -77.99 -79.98
CA LYS A 233 15.82 -77.57 -81.28
C LYS A 233 16.93 -77.48 -82.33
N HIS A 234 18.06 -76.85 -81.97
CA HIS A 234 19.21 -76.73 -82.86
C HIS A 234 19.84 -78.09 -83.20
N ILE A 235 20.01 -78.99 -82.22
CA ILE A 235 20.52 -80.35 -82.44
C ILE A 235 19.57 -81.16 -83.34
N ASN A 236 18.26 -81.06 -83.15
CA ASN A 236 17.29 -81.76 -84.00
C ASN A 236 17.30 -81.24 -85.44
N GLU A 237 17.50 -79.94 -85.66
CA GLU A 237 17.73 -79.40 -87.00
C GLU A 237 18.97 -80.05 -87.63
N VAL A 238 20.10 -80.08 -86.93
CA VAL A 238 21.35 -80.71 -87.41
C VAL A 238 21.17 -82.20 -87.70
N ASN A 239 20.54 -82.96 -86.80
CA ASN A 239 20.30 -84.38 -86.97
C ASN A 239 19.38 -84.69 -88.17
N GLN A 240 18.38 -83.85 -88.46
CA GLN A 240 17.58 -84.01 -89.68
C GLN A 240 18.40 -83.83 -90.96
N TYR A 241 19.40 -82.94 -90.93
CA TYR A 241 20.34 -82.81 -92.05
C TYR A 241 21.24 -84.05 -92.16
N ASP A 242 21.74 -84.58 -91.05
CA ASP A 242 22.59 -85.78 -91.02
C ASP A 242 21.85 -87.07 -91.44
N GLU A 243 20.60 -87.27 -91.01
CA GLU A 243 19.79 -88.43 -91.45
C GLU A 243 19.54 -88.40 -92.95
N LYS A 244 19.23 -87.24 -93.52
CA LYS A 244 19.09 -87.08 -94.98
C LYS A 244 20.41 -87.41 -95.69
N LEU A 245 21.55 -87.03 -95.12
CA LEU A 245 22.88 -87.33 -95.66
C LEU A 245 23.17 -88.86 -95.63
N SER A 246 22.85 -89.51 -94.52
CA SER A 246 23.02 -90.95 -94.32
C SER A 246 22.16 -91.80 -95.27
N GLN A 247 20.90 -91.40 -95.50
CA GLN A 247 20.03 -92.07 -96.49
C GLN A 247 20.59 -92.00 -97.93
N ILE A 248 21.27 -90.91 -98.29
CA ILE A 248 21.94 -90.77 -99.59
C ILE A 248 23.13 -91.74 -99.68
N GLN A 249 23.95 -91.84 -98.63
CA GLN A 249 25.07 -92.78 -98.57
C GLN A 249 24.63 -94.25 -98.60
N GLN A 250 23.55 -94.61 -97.92
CA GLN A 250 23.07 -95.99 -97.86
C GLN A 250 22.52 -96.47 -99.22
N LYS A 251 21.89 -95.57 -99.99
CA LYS A 251 21.47 -95.84 -101.37
C LYS A 251 22.67 -96.10 -102.29
N LEU A 252 23.75 -95.32 -102.15
CA LEU A 252 25.01 -95.53 -102.88
C LEU A 252 25.62 -96.91 -102.56
N ASN A 253 25.77 -97.26 -101.28
CA ASN A 253 26.32 -98.55 -100.85
C ASN A 253 25.47 -99.75 -101.30
N SER A 254 24.13 -99.63 -101.27
CA SER A 254 23.23 -100.70 -101.71
C SER A 254 23.34 -100.94 -103.22
N ALA A 255 23.53 -99.89 -104.01
CA ALA A 255 23.80 -100.01 -105.44
C ALA A 255 25.15 -100.72 -105.68
N GLU A 256 26.15 -100.44 -104.85
CA GLU A 256 27.47 -101.06 -104.93
C GLU A 256 27.46 -102.55 -104.59
N ARG A 257 26.79 -102.95 -103.50
CA ARG A 257 26.63 -104.38 -103.14
C ARG A 257 25.90 -105.20 -104.19
N LYS A 258 24.83 -104.64 -104.79
CA LYS A 258 24.11 -105.31 -105.89
C LYS A 258 25.02 -105.56 -107.08
N ARG A 259 25.92 -104.62 -107.39
CA ARG A 259 26.94 -104.79 -108.42
C ARG A 259 27.91 -105.92 -108.07
N THR A 260 28.35 -106.04 -106.82
CA THR A 260 29.25 -107.13 -106.37
C THR A 260 28.59 -108.51 -106.43
N ILE A 261 27.33 -108.64 -105.99
CA ILE A 261 26.59 -109.91 -106.02
C ILE A 261 26.41 -110.41 -107.46
N GLN A 262 26.11 -109.50 -108.39
CA GLN A 262 26.03 -109.82 -109.82
C GLN A 262 27.36 -110.37 -110.35
N PHE A 263 28.49 -109.80 -109.93
CA PHE A 263 29.81 -110.32 -110.28
C PHE A 263 30.10 -111.70 -109.66
N GLN A 264 29.72 -111.93 -108.40
CA GLN A 264 29.96 -113.21 -107.71
C GLN A 264 29.13 -114.36 -108.30
N ALA A 265 27.86 -114.12 -108.62
CA ALA A 265 26.98 -115.12 -109.26
C ALA A 265 27.49 -115.57 -110.63
N MET A 266 28.19 -114.68 -111.35
CA MET A 266 28.83 -115.01 -112.63
C MET A 266 30.04 -115.95 -112.44
N LEU A 267 30.79 -115.81 -111.34
CA LEU A 267 31.92 -116.68 -110.99
C LEU A 267 31.47 -118.07 -110.52
N GLU A 268 30.36 -118.17 -109.78
CA GLU A 268 29.87 -119.44 -109.23
C GLU A 268 29.35 -120.38 -110.32
N LYS A 269 28.69 -119.83 -111.36
CA LYS A 269 28.32 -120.60 -112.56
C LYS A 269 29.52 -121.20 -113.31
N LEU A 270 30.69 -120.56 -113.25
CA LEU A 270 31.92 -121.10 -113.84
C LEU A 270 32.46 -122.30 -113.04
N GLN A 271 32.35 -122.27 -111.70
CA GLN A 271 32.84 -123.35 -110.83
C GLN A 271 31.93 -124.60 -110.82
N GLU A 272 30.61 -124.46 -110.99
CA GLU A 272 29.71 -125.62 -111.10
C GLU A 272 29.99 -126.46 -112.36
N HIS A 273 30.32 -125.81 -113.47
CA HIS A 273 30.70 -126.48 -114.71
C HIS A 273 31.97 -127.33 -114.54
N GLU A 274 32.88 -126.91 -113.65
CA GLU A 274 34.11 -127.63 -113.31
C GLU A 274 33.81 -128.88 -112.44
N ARG A 275 32.97 -128.74 -111.40
CA ARG A 275 32.58 -129.90 -110.55
C ARG A 275 31.84 -130.99 -111.31
N HIS A 276 31.00 -130.64 -112.28
CA HIS A 276 30.28 -131.63 -113.08
C HIS A 276 31.23 -132.45 -113.97
N SER A 277 32.35 -131.87 -114.38
CA SER A 277 33.38 -132.54 -115.17
C SER A 277 34.15 -133.60 -114.37
N GLU A 278 34.33 -133.42 -113.06
CA GLU A 278 35.10 -134.34 -112.19
C GLU A 278 34.29 -135.59 -111.77
N VAL A 279 32.98 -135.44 -111.56
CA VAL A 279 32.08 -136.55 -111.15
C VAL A 279 31.99 -137.64 -112.23
N VAL A 280 32.03 -137.26 -113.50
CA VAL A 280 32.04 -138.20 -114.63
C VAL A 280 33.31 -139.07 -114.62
N ARG A 281 34.43 -138.59 -114.08
CA ARG A 281 35.72 -139.29 -114.00
C ARG A 281 35.76 -140.41 -112.97
N GLN A 282 35.14 -140.21 -111.79
CA GLN A 282 35.18 -141.19 -110.70
C GLN A 282 34.34 -142.45 -110.98
N LYS A 283 33.27 -142.33 -111.77
CA LYS A 283 32.35 -143.44 -112.05
C LYS A 283 32.91 -144.50 -113.01
N ALA A 284 34.01 -144.20 -113.72
CA ALA A 284 34.67 -145.11 -114.66
C ALA A 284 35.65 -146.10 -113.99
N LEU A 285 36.05 -145.88 -112.72
CA LEU A 285 37.13 -146.64 -112.06
C LEU A 285 36.65 -147.84 -111.22
N SER A 286 35.37 -147.90 -110.84
CA SER A 286 34.85 -148.95 -109.93
C SER A 286 34.36 -150.23 -110.61
N PHE A 287 34.45 -150.35 -111.94
CA PHE A 287 33.93 -151.50 -112.72
C PHE A 287 34.93 -152.66 -112.92
N ASN A 288 36.22 -152.52 -112.56
CA ASN A 288 37.29 -153.44 -113.01
C ASN A 288 37.94 -154.36 -111.96
N ASN A 289 37.52 -154.36 -110.68
CA ASN A 289 38.30 -154.97 -109.58
C ASN A 289 37.62 -156.07 -108.74
N GLU A 290 36.45 -156.60 -109.10
CA GLU A 290 35.80 -157.71 -108.35
C GLU A 290 35.75 -159.08 -109.08
N GLU A 291 36.43 -159.24 -110.22
CA GLU A 291 36.52 -160.52 -110.96
C GLU A 291 37.64 -161.49 -110.46
N ASN A 292 38.31 -161.23 -109.33
CA ASN A 292 39.32 -162.14 -108.76
C ASN A 292 39.30 -162.14 -107.21
N ALA A 293 39.22 -163.34 -106.61
CA ALA A 293 39.41 -163.67 -105.18
C ALA A 293 38.17 -163.73 -104.25
N LYS A 294 37.24 -164.68 -104.50
CA LYS A 294 36.59 -165.52 -103.46
C LYS A 294 36.21 -166.91 -104.03
N GLU A 295 37.23 -167.74 -104.26
CA GLU A 295 37.18 -169.19 -104.08
C GLU A 295 37.81 -169.45 -102.69
N ASN A 296 37.00 -170.02 -101.77
CA ASN A 296 37.27 -170.48 -100.39
C ASN A 296 37.74 -169.43 -99.35
N VAL A 297 36.98 -169.05 -98.31
CA VAL A 297 35.96 -169.78 -97.53
C VAL A 297 34.87 -168.82 -97.04
N SER A 298 33.63 -169.20 -97.38
CA SER A 298 32.37 -169.10 -96.61
C SER A 298 31.83 -167.72 -96.20
N GLY A 299 30.60 -167.48 -96.66
CA GLY A 299 29.64 -166.53 -96.10
C GLY A 299 28.94 -165.75 -97.18
#